data_AF-A0A8J8J691-F1
#
_entry.id   AF-A0A8J8J691-F1
#
_cell.length_a   1.000
_cell.length_b   1.000
_cell.length_c   1.000
_cell.angle_alpha   90.00
_cell.angle_beta   90.00
_cell.angle_gamma   90.00
#
_symmetry.space_group_name_H-M   'P 1'
#
loop_
_entity.id
_entity.type
_entity.pdbx_description
1 polymer ?
#
loop_
_entity_poly.entity_id
_entity_poly.type
_entity_poly.pdbx_seq_one_letter_code
_entity_poly.pdbx_strand_id
1 'polypeptide(L)'
;MGALDAFSKAFSLVAENKRAYLLVLVALLLLSVLSFSQFTHSNEAIVREKAYSNVLFEEYGTTSASPDALIHELEASLLELFITVIVLSLVEYSVVKAYFLSLEDEDYSLLELLTEAVPRIPAVILVNILAYITALLVAAIPLVLLLVGAATLNLPIAFFGLLLFFAILPVILTFFVLVVPAYVESEGIGAFVEAFGLTFKNLLSSFGYGVLSFILAFGLALLMAPLLIPFMLSNANPLVIAVVEAPFKALFVCFLWVGGVLLYRDFKGIKGRKEEFLY
;
A
#
# COMPACT_ATOMS: atom_id res chain seq x y z
N MET A 1 -21.92 10.08 8.20
CA MET A 1 -21.32 10.35 6.88
C MET A 1 -21.26 9.02 6.15
N GLY A 2 -20.65 8.93 4.97
CA GLY A 2 -20.57 7.66 4.24
C GLY A 2 -19.37 7.66 3.31
N ALA A 3 -19.13 6.53 2.64
CA ALA A 3 -18.00 6.35 1.73
C ALA A 3 -17.73 7.53 0.79
N LEU A 4 -18.79 8.08 0.18
CA LEU A 4 -18.68 9.18 -0.79
C LEU A 4 -18.27 10.50 -0.14
N ASP A 5 -18.77 10.80 1.06
CA ASP A 5 -18.41 12.02 1.79
C ASP A 5 -16.96 11.94 2.28
N ALA A 6 -16.55 10.80 2.85
CA ALA A 6 -15.16 10.57 3.24
C ALA A 6 -14.21 10.66 2.03
N PHE A 7 -14.58 10.05 0.90
CA PHE A 7 -13.80 10.12 -0.34
C PHE A 7 -13.69 11.54 -0.91
N SER A 8 -14.78 12.31 -0.88
CA SER A 8 -14.78 13.71 -1.35
C SER A 8 -13.92 14.62 -0.46
N LYS A 9 -14.11 14.54 0.86
CA LYS A 9 -13.35 15.32 1.85
C LYS A 9 -11.87 14.95 1.91
N ALA A 10 -11.53 13.71 1.58
CA ALA A 10 -10.13 13.30 1.50
C ALA A 10 -9.33 14.17 0.51
N PHE A 11 -9.91 14.57 -0.62
CA PHE A 11 -9.22 15.45 -1.58
C PHE A 11 -8.89 16.82 -0.99
N SER A 12 -9.85 17.46 -0.30
CA SER A 12 -9.62 18.78 0.30
C SER A 12 -8.60 18.69 1.42
N LEU A 13 -8.69 17.67 2.29
CA LEU A 13 -7.77 17.51 3.41
C LEU A 13 -6.34 17.17 2.99
N VAL A 14 -6.15 16.39 1.93
CA VAL A 14 -4.80 16.16 1.37
C VAL A 14 -4.22 17.48 0.84
N ALA A 15 -5.02 18.29 0.15
CA ALA A 15 -4.59 19.57 -0.40
C ALA A 15 -4.25 20.61 0.70
N GLU A 16 -5.02 20.60 1.79
CA GLU A 16 -4.80 21.46 2.97
C GLU A 16 -3.55 21.04 3.76
N ASN A 17 -3.31 19.73 3.92
CA ASN A 17 -2.20 19.19 4.72
C ASN A 17 -0.95 18.88 3.90
N LYS A 18 -0.36 19.92 3.30
CA LYS A 18 0.86 19.82 2.49
C LYS A 18 2.05 19.17 3.23
N ARG A 19 2.14 19.38 4.55
CA ARG A 19 3.21 18.82 5.39
C ARG A 19 3.16 17.29 5.43
N ALA A 20 1.96 16.72 5.61
CA ALA A 20 1.76 15.28 5.57
C ALA A 20 2.11 14.69 4.20
N TYR A 21 1.67 15.34 3.11
CA TYR A 21 2.03 14.93 1.75
C TYR A 21 3.55 14.92 1.50
N LEU A 22 4.24 15.99 1.91
CA LEU A 22 5.69 16.09 1.76
C LEU A 22 6.43 14.99 2.54
N LEU A 23 5.94 14.64 3.73
CA LEU A 23 6.52 13.55 4.52
C LEU A 23 6.46 12.22 3.75
N VAL A 24 5.30 11.87 3.19
CA VAL A 24 5.13 10.64 2.39
C VAL A 24 5.98 10.68 1.14
N LEU A 25 6.01 11.82 0.44
CA LEU A 25 6.80 11.98 -0.77
C LEU A 25 8.30 11.77 -0.51
N VAL A 26 8.85 12.41 0.53
CA VAL A 26 10.26 12.26 0.89
C VAL A 26 10.57 10.81 1.26
N ALA A 27 9.71 10.15 2.03
CA ALA A 27 9.90 8.75 2.39
C ALA A 27 9.92 7.84 1.15
N LEU A 28 8.97 8.01 0.22
CA LEU A 28 8.91 7.21 -1.01
C LEU A 28 10.11 7.48 -1.93
N LEU A 29 10.59 8.71 -2.03
CA LEU A 29 11.80 9.05 -2.79
C LEU A 29 13.05 8.41 -2.16
N LEU A 30 13.19 8.47 -0.84
CA LEU A 30 14.31 7.82 -0.13
C LEU A 30 14.29 6.31 -0.35
N LEU A 31 13.13 5.67 -0.22
CA LEU A 31 12.96 4.25 -0.49
C LEU A 31 13.25 3.89 -1.95
N SER A 32 12.91 4.77 -2.90
CA SER A 32 13.21 4.56 -4.32
C SER A 32 14.72 4.53 -4.59
N VAL A 33 15.51 5.35 -3.88
CA VAL A 33 16.98 5.38 -3.98
C VAL A 33 17.63 4.18 -3.28
N LEU A 34 17.00 3.69 -2.21
CA LEU A 34 17.51 2.58 -1.39
C LEU A 34 17.21 1.19 -1.98
N SER A 35 16.45 1.08 -3.07
CA SER A 35 16.11 -0.22 -3.63
C SER A 35 17.35 -0.93 -4.17
N PHE A 36 17.83 -1.93 -3.43
CA PHE A 36 19.07 -2.65 -3.69
C PHE A 36 18.97 -3.53 -4.93
N SER A 37 17.75 -3.91 -5.33
CA SER A 37 17.44 -4.57 -6.60
C SER A 37 17.96 -3.84 -7.84
N GLN A 38 18.20 -2.53 -7.74
CA GLN A 38 18.76 -1.72 -8.84
C GLN A 38 20.28 -1.90 -8.99
N PHE A 39 20.97 -2.36 -7.94
CA PHE A 39 22.43 -2.57 -7.95
C PHE A 39 22.80 -4.00 -8.36
N THR A 40 21.90 -4.97 -8.19
CA THR A 40 22.10 -6.38 -8.60
C THR A 40 21.90 -6.62 -10.09
N HIS A 41 21.18 -5.74 -10.81
CA HIS A 41 21.08 -5.81 -12.28
C HIS A 41 22.38 -5.40 -13.02
N SER A 42 23.47 -5.08 -12.32
CA SER A 42 24.79 -4.85 -12.94
C SER A 42 25.47 -6.13 -13.45
N ASN A 43 24.96 -7.31 -13.08
CA ASN A 43 25.30 -8.55 -13.77
C ASN A 43 24.23 -8.82 -14.85
N GLU A 44 24.20 -7.97 -15.89
CA GLU A 44 23.87 -8.53 -17.21
C GLU A 44 24.74 -9.77 -17.35
N ALA A 45 24.11 -10.94 -17.44
CA ALA A 45 24.83 -12.14 -17.84
C ALA A 45 25.58 -11.74 -19.10
N ILE A 46 26.90 -11.64 -19.04
CA ILE A 46 27.73 -11.38 -20.21
C ILE A 46 27.50 -12.62 -21.07
N VAL A 47 26.51 -12.55 -21.97
CA VAL A 47 26.26 -13.56 -22.96
C VAL A 47 27.48 -13.53 -23.87
N ARG A 48 28.47 -14.37 -23.54
CA ARG A 48 29.65 -14.60 -24.37
C ARG A 48 29.22 -15.49 -25.54
N GLU A 49 28.38 -14.94 -26.40
CA GLU A 49 28.07 -15.57 -27.69
C GLU A 49 29.29 -15.43 -28.60
N LYS A 50 29.98 -16.55 -28.86
CA LYS A 50 30.91 -16.63 -29.99
C LYS A 50 30.15 -17.18 -31.19
N ALA A 51 29.82 -16.30 -32.13
CA ALA A 51 29.27 -16.70 -33.41
C ALA A 51 30.39 -17.26 -34.30
N TYR A 52 30.39 -18.57 -34.55
CA TYR A 52 31.11 -19.18 -35.66
C TYR A 52 30.09 -19.67 -36.70
N SER A 53 30.15 -19.06 -37.88
CA SER A 53 29.48 -19.47 -39.13
C SER A 53 28.17 -20.27 -38.95
N ASN A 54 27.08 -19.54 -38.73
CA ASN A 54 25.68 -20.01 -38.73
C ASN A 54 25.25 -20.97 -37.61
N VAL A 55 26.06 -21.13 -36.55
CA VAL A 55 25.64 -21.86 -35.35
C VAL A 55 25.92 -21.02 -34.11
N LEU A 56 24.86 -20.73 -33.35
CA LEU A 56 24.96 -20.05 -32.05
C LEU A 56 25.40 -21.09 -31.02
N PHE A 57 26.63 -21.00 -30.54
CA PHE A 57 27.11 -21.84 -29.44
C PHE A 57 26.99 -21.05 -28.13
N GLU A 58 26.07 -21.48 -27.27
CA GLU A 58 26.02 -21.08 -25.86
C GLU A 58 27.15 -21.85 -25.13
N GLU A 59 28.30 -21.20 -24.94
CA GLU A 59 29.53 -21.86 -24.43
C GLU A 59 29.39 -22.34 -22.97
N TYR A 60 28.41 -21.82 -22.23
CA TYR A 60 28.02 -22.28 -20.90
C TYR A 60 26.52 -22.07 -20.78
N GLY A 61 25.74 -23.16 -20.66
CA GLY A 61 24.32 -23.04 -20.33
C GLY A 61 24.18 -22.11 -19.14
N THR A 62 23.28 -21.11 -19.25
CA THR A 62 23.05 -20.08 -18.23
C THR A 62 23.35 -20.61 -16.82
N THR A 63 24.52 -20.28 -16.27
CA THR A 63 24.82 -20.62 -14.89
C THR A 63 23.88 -19.79 -14.04
N SER A 64 22.76 -20.41 -13.71
CA SER A 64 21.94 -20.09 -12.55
C SER A 64 22.88 -19.65 -11.43
N ALA A 65 22.61 -18.45 -10.92
CA ALA A 65 23.38 -17.82 -9.85
C ALA A 65 23.86 -18.88 -8.83
N SER A 66 25.14 -18.83 -8.46
CA SER A 66 25.65 -19.74 -7.43
C SER A 66 24.74 -19.69 -6.21
N PRO A 67 24.55 -20.81 -5.47
CA PRO A 67 23.74 -20.80 -4.25
C PRO A 67 24.10 -19.64 -3.30
N ASP A 68 25.38 -19.29 -3.22
CA ASP A 68 25.88 -18.15 -2.45
C ASP A 68 25.39 -16.80 -2.98
N ALA A 69 25.30 -16.62 -4.30
CA ALA A 69 24.74 -15.41 -4.91
C ALA A 69 23.23 -15.27 -4.66
N LEU A 70 22.49 -16.37 -4.69
CA LEU A 70 21.05 -16.39 -4.36
C LEU A 70 20.82 -16.06 -2.87
N ILE A 71 21.69 -16.56 -1.98
CA ILE A 71 21.62 -16.24 -0.54
C ILE A 71 21.88 -14.75 -0.32
N HIS A 72 22.91 -14.17 -0.94
CA HIS A 72 23.20 -12.75 -0.82
C HIS A 72 22.10 -11.85 -1.39
N GLU A 73 21.46 -12.26 -2.49
CA GLU A 73 20.31 -11.55 -3.05
C GLU A 73 19.10 -11.60 -2.12
N LEU A 74 18.85 -12.75 -1.48
CA LEU A 74 17.81 -12.90 -0.46
C LEU A 74 18.10 -12.03 0.76
N GLU A 75 19.34 -12.03 1.27
CA GLU A 75 19.76 -11.19 2.39
C GLU A 75 19.56 -9.69 2.09
N ALA A 76 19.96 -9.24 0.90
CA ALA A 76 19.76 -7.86 0.46
C ALA A 76 18.28 -7.51 0.34
N SER A 77 17.47 -8.40 -0.24
CA SER A 77 16.02 -8.21 -0.37
C SER A 77 15.31 -8.16 0.98
N LEU A 78 15.72 -9.00 1.93
CA LEU A 78 15.17 -9.01 3.29
C LEU A 78 15.56 -7.74 4.06
N LEU A 79 16.79 -7.25 3.89
CA LEU A 79 17.23 -5.99 4.47
C LEU A 79 16.44 -4.81 3.89
N GLU A 80 16.26 -4.77 2.56
CA GLU A 80 15.45 -3.76 1.88
C GLU A 80 14.01 -3.76 2.40
N LEU A 81 13.40 -4.95 2.51
CA LEU A 81 12.06 -5.11 3.06
C LEU A 81 11.99 -4.60 4.50
N PHE A 82 12.97 -4.95 5.34
CA PHE A 82 13.03 -4.52 6.73
C PHE A 82 13.10 -2.99 6.86
N ILE A 83 13.99 -2.34 6.10
CA ILE A 83 14.11 -0.87 6.07
C ILE A 83 12.81 -0.25 5.58
N THR A 84 12.22 -0.80 4.51
CA THR A 84 10.95 -0.32 3.93
C THR A 84 9.83 -0.36 4.96
N VAL A 85 9.67 -1.48 5.67
CA VAL A 85 8.64 -1.66 6.69
C VAL A 85 8.82 -0.68 7.85
N ILE A 86 10.06 -0.43 8.30
CA ILE A 86 10.35 0.56 9.35
C ILE A 86 9.97 1.97 8.90
N VAL A 87 10.44 2.39 7.72
CA VAL A 87 10.20 3.74 7.20
C VAL A 87 8.71 3.97 6.96
N LEU A 88 8.01 3.00 6.35
CA LEU A 88 6.58 3.12 6.10
C LEU A 88 5.78 3.15 7.40
N SER A 89 6.14 2.35 8.41
CA SER A 89 5.44 2.36 9.71
C SER A 89 5.60 3.67 10.46
N LEU A 90 6.80 4.27 10.41
CA LEU A 90 7.06 5.60 10.96
C LEU A 90 6.17 6.65 10.30
N VAL A 91 6.17 6.68 8.96
CA VAL A 91 5.45 7.66 8.15
C VAL A 91 3.94 7.48 8.28
N GLU A 92 3.46 6.24 8.26
CA GLU A 92 2.05 5.90 8.38
C GLU A 92 1.47 6.41 9.70
N TYR A 93 2.13 6.13 10.83
CA TYR A 93 1.70 6.65 12.12
C TYR A 93 1.69 8.17 12.16
N SER A 94 2.80 8.82 11.76
CA SER A 94 2.92 10.28 11.79
C SER A 94 1.85 10.96 10.94
N VAL A 95 1.55 10.42 9.75
CA VAL A 95 0.57 11.02 8.84
C VAL A 95 -0.86 10.79 9.31
N VAL A 96 -1.18 9.58 9.77
CA VAL A 96 -2.51 9.29 10.35
C VAL A 96 -2.77 10.21 11.55
N LYS A 97 -1.79 10.37 12.44
CA LYS A 97 -1.88 11.29 13.58
C LYS A 97 -2.02 12.76 13.13
N ALA A 98 -1.26 13.20 12.13
CA ALA A 98 -1.39 14.53 11.56
C ALA A 98 -2.81 14.83 11.06
N TYR A 99 -3.46 13.85 10.42
CA TYR A 99 -4.84 14.01 9.96
C TYR A 99 -5.85 14.06 11.10
N PHE A 100 -5.66 13.29 12.18
CA PHE A 100 -6.49 13.44 13.38
C PHE A 100 -6.39 14.85 13.96
N LEU A 101 -5.17 15.36 14.16
CA LEU A 101 -4.93 16.72 14.69
C LEU A 101 -5.49 17.80 13.76
N SER A 102 -5.32 17.65 12.45
CA SER A 102 -5.85 18.60 11.45
C SER A 102 -7.38 18.69 11.44
N LEU A 103 -8.08 17.60 11.75
CA LEU A 103 -9.55 17.58 11.87
C LEU A 103 -10.04 18.22 13.18
N GLU A 104 -9.15 18.36 14.16
CA GLU A 104 -9.42 18.98 15.47
C GLU A 104 -8.97 20.44 15.54
N ASP A 105 -8.50 21.00 14.42
CA ASP A 105 -7.89 22.33 14.31
C ASP A 105 -6.67 22.51 15.23
N GLU A 106 -5.93 21.43 15.46
CA GLU A 106 -4.69 21.44 16.23
C GLU A 106 -3.49 21.56 15.29
N ASP A 107 -2.65 22.56 15.58
CA ASP A 107 -1.37 22.74 14.89
C ASP A 107 -0.41 21.61 15.29
N TYR A 108 0.34 21.10 14.31
CA TYR A 108 1.32 20.03 14.54
C TYR A 108 2.66 20.33 13.89
N SER A 109 3.73 19.87 14.55
CA SER A 109 5.09 19.85 14.02
C SER A 109 5.42 18.46 13.45
N LEU A 110 6.01 18.42 12.25
CA LEU A 110 6.47 17.15 11.66
C LEU A 110 7.53 16.46 12.54
N LEU A 111 8.38 17.24 13.20
CA LEU A 111 9.42 16.69 14.06
C LEU A 111 8.82 16.01 15.29
N GLU A 112 7.81 16.63 15.91
CA GLU A 112 7.09 16.06 17.05
C GLU A 112 6.40 14.75 16.66
N LEU A 113 5.67 14.75 15.53
CA LEU A 113 5.01 13.56 15.01
C LEU A 113 5.97 12.41 14.69
N LEU A 114 7.16 12.72 14.16
CA LEU A 114 8.18 11.71 13.91
C LEU A 114 8.76 11.17 15.21
N THR A 115 9.06 12.04 16.19
CA THR A 115 9.58 11.61 17.49
C THR A 115 8.59 10.76 18.28
N GLU A 116 7.30 11.06 18.19
CA GLU A 116 6.22 10.26 18.77
C GLU A 116 6.06 8.91 18.05
N ALA A 117 6.27 8.89 16.74
CA ALA A 117 6.14 7.67 15.94
C ALA A 117 7.27 6.65 16.20
N VAL A 118 8.50 7.08 16.47
CA VAL A 118 9.67 6.17 16.69
C VAL A 118 9.36 5.03 17.68
N PRO A 119 8.92 5.29 18.93
CA PRO A 119 8.62 4.22 19.88
C PRO A 119 7.42 3.34 19.47
N ARG A 120 6.57 3.82 18.54
CA ARG A 120 5.35 3.13 18.09
C ARG A 120 5.59 2.23 16.88
N ILE A 121 6.73 2.35 16.18
CA ILE A 121 7.07 1.54 15.00
C ILE A 121 6.80 0.04 15.23
N PRO A 122 7.28 -0.63 16.30
CA PRO A 122 7.07 -2.07 16.46
C PRO A 122 5.59 -2.45 16.56
N ALA A 123 4.79 -1.60 17.19
CA ALA A 123 3.36 -1.84 17.35
C ALA A 123 2.61 -1.62 16.03
N VAL A 124 2.96 -0.58 15.26
CA VAL A 124 2.40 -0.33 13.91
C VAL A 124 2.70 -1.49 12.97
N ILE A 125 3.94 -1.98 12.97
CA ILE A 125 4.33 -3.18 12.22
C ILE A 125 3.46 -4.38 12.65
N LEU A 126 3.32 -4.60 13.96
CA LEU A 126 2.57 -5.73 14.49
C LEU A 126 1.08 -5.68 14.09
N VAL A 127 0.41 -4.53 14.23
CA VAL A 127 -1.01 -4.42 13.85
C VAL A 127 -1.21 -4.60 12.34
N ASN A 128 -0.28 -4.12 11.52
CA ASN A 128 -0.31 -4.34 10.08
C ASN A 128 -0.09 -5.81 9.71
N ILE A 129 0.87 -6.51 10.35
CA ILE A 129 1.07 -7.96 10.16
C ILE A 129 -0.21 -8.73 10.52
N LEU A 130 -0.82 -8.43 11.66
CA LEU A 130 -2.07 -9.08 12.09
C LEU A 130 -3.23 -8.78 11.14
N ALA A 131 -3.29 -7.57 10.58
CA ALA A 131 -4.23 -7.22 9.54
C ALA A 131 -3.98 -8.01 8.25
N TYR A 132 -2.74 -8.15 7.79
CA TYR A 132 -2.41 -8.97 6.61
C TYR A 132 -2.82 -10.43 6.79
N ILE A 133 -2.54 -11.02 7.95
CA ILE A 133 -2.95 -12.40 8.27
C ILE A 133 -4.48 -12.51 8.23
N THR A 134 -5.19 -11.56 8.83
CA THR A 134 -6.65 -11.54 8.85
C THR A 134 -7.24 -11.40 7.45
N ALA A 135 -6.70 -10.49 6.63
CA ALA A 135 -7.11 -10.31 5.24
C ALA A 135 -6.87 -11.57 4.41
N LEU A 136 -5.75 -12.27 4.62
CA LEU A 136 -5.43 -13.53 3.94
C LEU A 136 -6.43 -14.62 4.32
N LEU A 137 -6.78 -14.76 5.60
CA LEU A 137 -7.80 -15.71 6.06
C LEU A 137 -9.17 -15.42 5.45
N VAL A 138 -9.55 -14.15 5.32
CA VAL A 138 -10.81 -13.74 4.68
C VAL A 138 -10.79 -14.05 3.19
N ALA A 139 -9.68 -13.73 2.50
CA ALA A 139 -9.49 -14.00 1.07
C ALA A 139 -9.32 -15.50 0.74
N ALA A 140 -8.95 -16.33 1.73
CA ALA A 140 -8.84 -17.77 1.55
C ALA A 140 -10.20 -18.40 1.22
N ILE A 141 -11.31 -17.89 1.76
CA ILE A 141 -12.66 -18.42 1.53
C ILE A 141 -13.02 -18.41 0.03
N PRO A 142 -13.03 -17.26 -0.68
CA PRO A 142 -13.32 -17.24 -2.10
C PRO A 142 -12.29 -18.00 -2.93
N LEU A 143 -11.02 -18.00 -2.51
CA LEU A 143 -9.96 -18.75 -3.21
C LEU A 143 -10.21 -20.26 -3.13
N VAL A 144 -10.58 -20.79 -1.97
CA VAL A 144 -10.92 -22.21 -1.80
C VAL A 144 -12.12 -22.58 -2.65
N LEU A 145 -13.17 -21.74 -2.70
CA LEU A 145 -14.32 -21.98 -3.58
C LEU A 145 -13.91 -22.03 -5.06
N LEU A 146 -13.06 -21.11 -5.50
CA LEU A 146 -12.53 -21.08 -6.85
C LEU A 146 -11.75 -22.37 -7.17
N LEU A 147 -10.83 -22.77 -6.29
CA LEU A 147 -9.98 -23.95 -6.46
C LEU A 147 -10.79 -25.25 -6.44
N VAL A 148 -11.73 -25.39 -5.51
CA VAL A 148 -12.62 -26.56 -5.43
C VAL A 148 -13.52 -26.64 -6.66
N GLY A 149 -14.10 -25.51 -7.09
CA GLY A 149 -14.89 -25.45 -8.31
C GLY A 149 -14.09 -25.85 -9.54
N ALA A 150 -12.85 -25.36 -9.67
CA ALA A 150 -11.95 -25.72 -10.77
C ALA A 150 -11.55 -27.21 -10.72
N ALA A 151 -11.16 -27.72 -9.55
CA ALA A 151 -10.73 -29.12 -9.38
C ALA A 151 -11.85 -30.13 -9.63
N THR A 152 -13.09 -29.75 -9.32
CA THR A 152 -14.29 -30.60 -9.55
C THR A 152 -14.95 -30.36 -10.90
N LEU A 153 -14.39 -29.49 -11.75
CA LEU A 153 -14.98 -29.04 -13.02
C LEU A 153 -16.40 -28.47 -12.87
N ASN A 154 -16.72 -27.94 -11.69
CA ASN A 154 -18.01 -27.32 -11.36
C ASN A 154 -17.95 -25.82 -11.63
N LEU A 155 -18.30 -25.43 -12.86
CA LEU A 155 -18.23 -24.05 -13.34
C LEU A 155 -19.03 -23.05 -12.47
N PRO A 156 -20.27 -23.34 -12.03
CA PRO A 156 -21.00 -22.45 -11.11
C PRO A 156 -20.25 -22.13 -9.82
N ILE A 157 -19.64 -23.13 -9.18
CA ILE A 157 -18.89 -22.94 -7.93
C ILE A 157 -17.63 -22.11 -8.18
N ALA A 158 -16.89 -22.43 -9.25
CA ALA A 158 -15.69 -21.69 -9.62
C ALA A 158 -16.00 -20.21 -9.92
N PHE A 159 -17.05 -19.96 -10.69
CA PHE A 159 -17.50 -18.60 -11.03
C PHE A 159 -17.97 -17.82 -9.80
N PHE A 160 -18.69 -18.46 -8.88
CA PHE A 160 -19.09 -17.83 -7.62
C PHE A 160 -17.89 -17.48 -6.75
N GLY A 161 -16.90 -18.37 -6.64
CA GLY A 161 -15.64 -18.11 -5.94
C GLY A 161 -14.88 -16.91 -6.54
N LEU A 162 -14.81 -16.83 -7.86
CA LEU A 162 -14.21 -15.69 -8.58
C LEU A 162 -14.94 -14.37 -8.29
N LEU A 163 -16.28 -14.37 -8.37
CA LEU A 163 -17.08 -13.17 -8.10
C LEU A 163 -16.88 -12.71 -6.65
N LEU A 164 -16.90 -13.64 -5.70
CA LEU A 164 -16.67 -13.34 -4.29
C LEU A 164 -15.25 -12.82 -4.04
N PHE A 165 -14.25 -13.33 -4.75
CA PHE A 165 -12.87 -12.83 -4.69
C PHE A 165 -12.81 -11.35 -5.10
N PHE A 166 -13.41 -10.96 -6.23
CA PHE A 166 -13.44 -9.56 -6.63
C PHE A 166 -14.29 -8.68 -5.70
N ALA A 167 -15.39 -9.22 -5.15
CA ALA A 167 -16.25 -8.48 -4.23
C ALA A 167 -15.58 -8.19 -2.88
N ILE A 168 -14.67 -9.06 -2.41
CA ILE A 168 -14.02 -8.89 -1.11
C ILE A 168 -12.81 -7.94 -1.17
N LEU A 169 -12.17 -7.77 -2.34
CA LEU A 169 -10.99 -6.89 -2.48
C LEU A 169 -11.24 -5.44 -2.02
N PRO A 170 -12.34 -4.77 -2.41
CA PRO A 170 -12.66 -3.43 -1.89
C PRO A 170 -12.82 -3.38 -0.36
N VAL A 171 -13.41 -4.43 0.21
CA VAL A 171 -13.63 -4.51 1.66
C VAL A 171 -12.30 -4.68 2.39
N ILE A 172 -11.42 -5.55 1.88
CA ILE A 172 -10.06 -5.76 2.41
C ILE A 172 -9.22 -4.48 2.31
N LEU A 173 -9.28 -3.78 1.18
CA LEU A 173 -8.59 -2.51 1.01
C LEU A 173 -9.02 -1.52 2.10
N THR A 174 -10.33 -1.35 2.30
CA THR A 174 -10.86 -0.46 3.33
C THR A 174 -10.45 -0.88 4.72
N PHE A 175 -10.47 -2.19 5.01
CA PHE A 175 -9.99 -2.73 6.28
C PHE A 175 -8.55 -2.29 6.57
N PHE A 176 -7.61 -2.44 5.62
CA PHE A 176 -6.23 -2.00 5.82
C PHE A 176 -6.12 -0.52 6.16
N VAL A 177 -6.89 0.31 5.47
CA VAL A 177 -6.85 1.76 5.66
C VAL A 177 -7.38 2.18 7.06
N LEU A 178 -8.18 1.33 7.72
CA LEU A 178 -8.73 1.59 9.06
C LEU A 178 -7.84 1.10 10.22
N VAL A 179 -6.88 0.20 9.97
CA VAL A 179 -6.09 -0.45 11.02
C VAL A 179 -5.26 0.55 11.81
N VAL A 180 -4.46 1.37 11.11
CA VAL A 180 -3.60 2.35 11.80
C VAL A 180 -4.39 3.50 12.42
N PRO A 181 -5.46 4.05 11.80
CA PRO A 181 -6.34 4.98 12.49
C PRO A 181 -6.90 4.42 13.81
N ALA A 182 -7.35 3.16 13.82
CA ALA A 182 -7.81 2.51 15.05
C ALA A 182 -6.68 2.36 16.09
N TYR A 183 -5.45 2.10 15.66
CA TYR A 183 -4.30 2.01 16.55
C TYR A 183 -3.91 3.37 17.13
N VAL A 184 -3.93 4.43 16.33
CA VAL A 184 -3.60 5.79 16.77
C VAL A 184 -4.58 6.30 17.83
N GLU A 185 -5.86 5.92 17.74
CA GLU A 185 -6.88 6.29 18.73
C GLU A 185 -6.81 5.44 20.00
N SER A 186 -6.74 4.11 19.85
CA SER A 186 -6.86 3.19 20.99
C SER A 186 -5.52 2.84 21.68
N GLU A 187 -4.40 3.07 20.99
CA GLU A 187 -3.03 2.63 21.33
C GLU A 187 -2.87 1.12 21.59
N GLY A 188 -3.90 0.32 21.33
CA GLY A 188 -3.95 -1.11 21.62
C GLY A 188 -3.66 -1.97 20.40
N ILE A 189 -2.98 -3.11 20.61
CA ILE A 189 -2.76 -4.11 19.54
C ILE A 189 -4.10 -4.66 19.00
N GLY A 190 -5.16 -4.62 19.81
CA GLY A 190 -6.53 -4.99 19.39
C GLY A 190 -7.15 -4.11 18.30
N ALA A 191 -6.47 -3.03 17.88
CA ALA A 191 -6.91 -2.13 16.82
C ALA A 191 -7.28 -2.84 15.51
N PHE A 192 -6.58 -3.90 15.12
CA PHE A 192 -6.94 -4.65 13.90
C PHE A 192 -8.30 -5.36 14.05
N VAL A 193 -8.63 -5.89 15.23
CA VAL A 193 -9.94 -6.54 15.49
C VAL A 193 -11.04 -5.50 15.43
N GLU A 194 -10.79 -4.32 15.99
CA GLU A 194 -11.72 -3.21 15.94
C GLU A 194 -11.94 -2.74 14.49
N ALA A 195 -10.87 -2.47 13.74
CA ALA A 195 -10.94 -2.08 12.33
C ALA A 195 -11.69 -3.13 11.51
N PHE A 196 -11.46 -4.42 11.77
CA PHE A 196 -12.19 -5.52 11.13
C PHE A 196 -13.68 -5.47 11.47
N GLY A 197 -14.03 -5.35 12.75
CA GLY A 197 -15.41 -5.24 13.20
C GLY A 197 -16.14 -4.04 12.60
N LEU A 198 -15.50 -2.87 12.55
CA LEU A 198 -16.04 -1.65 11.94
C LEU A 198 -16.24 -1.82 10.43
N THR A 199 -15.30 -2.46 9.75
CA THR A 199 -15.38 -2.72 8.29
C THR A 199 -16.61 -3.55 7.95
N PHE A 200 -16.82 -4.67 8.67
CA PHE A 200 -17.93 -5.59 8.39
C PHE A 200 -19.28 -5.10 8.93
N LYS A 201 -19.29 -4.37 10.05
CA LYS A 201 -20.51 -3.70 10.54
C LYS A 201 -21.04 -2.69 9.52
N ASN A 202 -20.14 -2.01 8.82
CA ASN A 202 -20.47 -1.00 7.80
C ASN A 202 -20.17 -1.48 6.37
N LEU A 203 -20.44 -2.76 6.08
CA LEU A 203 -20.02 -3.45 4.85
C LEU A 203 -20.27 -2.65 3.56
N LEU A 204 -21.46 -2.05 3.41
CA LEU A 204 -21.82 -1.31 2.20
C LEU A 204 -20.96 -0.05 2.01
N SER A 205 -20.71 0.69 3.09
CA SER A 205 -19.85 1.88 3.07
C SER A 205 -18.39 1.46 2.83
N SER A 206 -17.94 0.40 3.50
CA SER A 206 -16.60 -0.15 3.30
C SER A 206 -16.37 -0.62 1.86
N PHE A 207 -17.32 -1.35 1.29
CA PHE A 207 -17.27 -1.76 -0.10
C PHE A 207 -17.24 -0.55 -1.04
N GLY A 208 -18.11 0.44 -0.82
CA GLY A 208 -18.18 1.67 -1.62
C GLY A 208 -16.86 2.45 -1.60
N TYR A 209 -16.24 2.62 -0.43
CA TYR A 209 -14.96 3.33 -0.33
C TYR A 209 -13.83 2.57 -1.01
N GLY A 210 -13.77 1.25 -0.84
CA GLY A 210 -12.78 0.41 -1.52
C GLY A 210 -12.91 0.50 -3.04
N VAL A 211 -14.14 0.47 -3.58
CA VAL A 211 -14.38 0.63 -5.02
C VAL A 211 -13.93 2.00 -5.51
N LEU A 212 -14.30 3.08 -4.79
CA LEU A 212 -13.85 4.43 -5.12
C LEU A 212 -12.32 4.56 -5.07
N SER A 213 -11.67 3.90 -4.11
CA SER A 213 -10.21 3.85 -3.99
C SER A 213 -9.57 3.12 -5.18
N PHE A 214 -10.16 2.04 -5.68
CA PHE A 214 -9.73 1.38 -6.92
C PHE A 214 -9.90 2.29 -8.14
N ILE A 215 -11.02 3.01 -8.24
CA ILE A 215 -11.26 3.97 -9.32
C ILE A 215 -10.19 5.08 -9.28
N LEU A 216 -9.85 5.58 -8.09
CA LEU A 216 -8.77 6.55 -7.91
C LEU A 216 -7.41 5.99 -8.36
N ALA A 217 -7.06 4.78 -7.90
CA ALA A 217 -5.83 4.12 -8.31
C ALA A 217 -5.74 3.97 -9.83
N PHE A 218 -6.83 3.56 -10.47
CA PHE A 218 -6.92 3.45 -11.92
C PHE A 218 -6.79 4.83 -12.61
N GLY A 219 -7.48 5.85 -12.10
CA GLY A 219 -7.38 7.22 -12.61
C GLY A 219 -5.96 7.78 -12.52
N LEU A 220 -5.27 7.56 -11.39
CA LEU A 220 -3.88 7.95 -11.23
C LEU A 220 -2.96 7.17 -12.18
N ALA A 221 -3.17 5.87 -12.34
CA ALA A 221 -2.40 5.06 -13.30
C ALA A 221 -2.56 5.58 -14.75
N LEU A 222 -3.77 5.98 -15.15
CA LEU A 222 -4.01 6.60 -16.47
C LEU A 222 -3.31 7.96 -16.63
N LEU A 223 -3.25 8.77 -15.58
CA LEU A 223 -2.53 10.05 -15.59
C LEU A 223 -1.00 9.84 -15.64
N MET A 224 -0.50 8.79 -15.00
CA MET A 224 0.91 8.45 -14.97
C MET A 224 1.38 7.81 -16.29
N ALA A 225 0.52 7.07 -16.98
CA ALA A 225 0.90 6.29 -18.15
C ALA A 225 1.59 7.13 -19.26
N PRO A 226 1.10 8.30 -19.69
CA PRO A 226 1.80 9.13 -20.68
C PRO A 226 3.20 9.60 -20.24
N LEU A 227 3.42 9.74 -18.92
CA LEU A 227 4.71 10.13 -18.36
C LEU A 227 5.68 8.94 -18.32
N LEU A 228 5.19 7.73 -18.02
CA LEU A 228 6.00 6.54 -17.79
C LEU A 228 6.26 5.69 -19.04
N ILE A 229 5.31 5.62 -19.98
CA ILE A 229 5.42 4.82 -21.20
C ILE A 229 6.71 5.13 -21.98
N PRO A 230 7.12 6.40 -22.18
CA PRO A 230 8.39 6.69 -22.87
C PRO A 230 9.62 6.12 -22.15
N PHE A 231 9.64 6.15 -20.82
CA PHE A 231 10.73 5.59 -20.00
C PHE A 231 10.74 4.07 -20.05
N MET A 232 9.57 3.42 -20.00
CA MET A 232 9.44 1.97 -20.11
C MET A 232 9.88 1.46 -21.49
N LEU A 233 9.53 2.15 -22.57
CA LEU A 233 9.91 1.77 -23.94
C LEU A 233 11.39 2.02 -24.24
N SER A 234 12.06 2.88 -23.48
CA SER A 234 13.48 3.23 -23.67
C SER A 234 14.43 2.45 -22.76
N ASN A 235 13.92 1.44 -22.02
CA ASN A 235 14.69 0.74 -20.97
C ASN A 235 15.36 1.73 -20.00
N ALA A 236 14.65 2.80 -19.64
CA ALA A 236 15.17 3.80 -18.72
C ALA A 236 15.48 3.16 -17.36
N ASN A 237 16.45 3.75 -16.66
CA ASN A 237 16.85 3.28 -15.34
C ASN A 237 15.62 3.20 -14.40
N PRO A 238 15.38 2.06 -13.72
CA PRO A 238 14.26 1.88 -12.78
C PRO A 238 14.14 2.98 -11.72
N LEU A 239 15.24 3.62 -11.35
CA LEU A 239 15.26 4.77 -10.44
C LEU A 239 14.47 5.95 -11.01
N VAL A 240 14.63 6.24 -12.30
CA VAL A 240 13.94 7.36 -12.97
C VAL A 240 12.43 7.10 -12.96
N ILE A 241 12.04 5.86 -13.26
CA ILE A 241 10.64 5.43 -13.20
C ILE A 241 10.10 5.61 -11.77
N ALA A 242 10.80 5.09 -10.76
CA ALA A 242 10.38 5.19 -9.36
C ALA A 242 10.25 6.65 -8.87
N VAL A 243 11.16 7.54 -9.28
CA VAL A 243 11.13 8.97 -8.94
C VAL A 243 9.94 9.67 -9.61
N VAL A 244 9.64 9.35 -10.88
CA VAL A 244 8.46 9.89 -11.58
C VAL A 244 7.15 9.37 -10.96
N GLU A 245 7.15 8.13 -10.46
CA GLU A 245 5.99 7.53 -9.80
C GLU A 245 5.73 8.07 -8.39
N ALA A 246 6.78 8.46 -7.66
CA ALA A 246 6.70 8.79 -6.23
C ALA A 246 5.66 9.89 -5.89
N PRO A 247 5.52 11.00 -6.63
CA PRO A 247 4.50 12.02 -6.36
C PRO A 247 3.06 11.49 -6.40
N PHE A 248 2.77 10.59 -7.35
CA PHE A 248 1.44 10.00 -7.52
C PHE A 248 1.16 8.93 -6.47
N LYS A 249 2.16 8.09 -6.16
CA LYS A 249 2.08 7.13 -5.05
C LYS A 249 1.87 7.85 -3.73
N ALA A 250 2.60 8.94 -3.47
CA ALA A 250 2.43 9.75 -2.26
C ALA A 250 1.01 10.31 -2.16
N LEU A 251 0.47 10.84 -3.27
CA LEU A 251 -0.89 11.37 -3.30
C LEU A 251 -1.91 10.27 -3.01
N PHE A 252 -1.77 9.10 -3.63
CA PHE A 252 -2.65 7.96 -3.39
C PHE A 252 -2.59 7.48 -1.95
N VAL A 253 -1.39 7.31 -1.38
CA VAL A 253 -1.19 6.86 0.00
C VAL A 253 -1.77 7.87 1.01
N CYS A 254 -1.50 9.17 0.82
CA CYS A 254 -2.10 10.22 1.63
C CYS A 254 -3.63 10.20 1.56
N PHE A 255 -4.17 10.01 0.35
CA PHE A 255 -5.61 9.91 0.15
C PHE A 255 -6.21 8.73 0.90
N LEU A 256 -5.58 7.56 0.81
CA LEU A 256 -6.00 6.38 1.55
C LEU A 256 -6.00 6.70 3.05
N TRP A 257 -4.88 7.12 3.62
CA TRP A 257 -4.78 7.33 5.06
C TRP A 257 -5.76 8.39 5.60
N VAL A 258 -5.95 9.52 4.91
CA VAL A 258 -6.93 10.51 5.36
C VAL A 258 -8.37 9.99 5.23
N GLY A 259 -8.68 9.26 4.16
CA GLY A 259 -10.00 8.64 3.99
C GLY A 259 -10.23 7.56 5.04
N GLY A 260 -9.19 6.83 5.46
CA GLY A 260 -9.20 5.94 6.62
C GLY A 260 -9.55 6.64 7.91
N VAL A 261 -8.89 7.77 8.21
CA VAL A 261 -9.19 8.58 9.40
C VAL A 261 -10.64 9.06 9.39
N LEU A 262 -11.12 9.59 8.25
CA LEU A 262 -12.50 10.05 8.10
C LEU A 262 -13.52 8.92 8.29
N LEU A 263 -13.31 7.78 7.63
CA LEU A 263 -14.18 6.62 7.77
C LEU A 263 -14.15 6.04 9.18
N TYR A 264 -12.98 5.97 9.80
CA TYR A 264 -12.83 5.47 11.15
C TYR A 264 -13.63 6.32 12.14
N ARG A 265 -13.45 7.65 12.08
CA ARG A 265 -14.21 8.61 12.88
C ARG A 265 -15.71 8.46 12.65
N ASP A 266 -16.14 8.39 11.40
CA ASP A 266 -17.55 8.23 11.05
C ASP A 266 -18.15 6.92 11.60
N PHE A 267 -17.45 5.80 11.43
CA PHE A 267 -17.89 4.48 11.91
C PHE A 267 -17.95 4.39 13.43
N LYS A 268 -17.10 5.14 14.14
CA LYS A 268 -17.13 5.29 15.60
C LYS A 268 -18.11 6.37 16.09
N GLY A 269 -18.63 7.23 15.21
CA GLY A 269 -19.44 8.38 15.58
C GLY A 269 -18.65 9.51 16.25
N ILE A 270 -17.34 9.58 16.03
CA ILE A 270 -16.45 10.64 16.54
C ILE A 270 -16.56 11.85 15.62
N LYS A 271 -17.29 12.89 16.04
CA LYS A 271 -17.37 14.15 15.30
C LYS A 271 -16.10 14.97 15.48
N GLY A 272 -15.62 15.61 14.41
CA GLY A 272 -14.54 16.62 14.49
C GLY A 272 -15.09 18.01 14.80
N ARG A 273 -14.27 18.89 15.40
CA ARG A 273 -14.63 20.31 15.61
C ARG A 273 -14.98 21.00 14.28
N LYS A 274 -14.25 20.70 13.19
CA LYS A 274 -14.58 21.20 11.84
C LYS A 274 -15.95 20.74 11.31
N GLU A 275 -16.49 19.62 11.80
CA GLU A 275 -17.77 19.07 11.35
C GLU A 275 -18.95 19.60 12.18
N GLU A 276 -18.70 20.17 13.37
CA GLU A 276 -19.73 20.82 14.18
C GLU A 276 -20.15 22.19 13.63
N PHE A 277 -19.28 22.88 12.89
CA PHE A 277 -19.56 24.22 12.33
C PHE A 277 -20.18 24.22 10.93
N LEU A 278 -20.43 23.04 10.34
CA LEU A 278 -21.03 22.90 9.00
C LEU A 278 -22.52 22.48 9.03
N TYR A 279 -23.16 22.52 10.21
CA TYR A 279 -24.60 22.32 10.39
C TYR A 279 -25.26 23.50 11.10
#